data_AF-A0A969IJT1-F1
#
_entry.id   AF-A0A969IJT1-F1
#
_cell.length_a   1.000
_cell.length_b   1.000
_cell.length_c   1.000
_cell.angle_alpha   90.00
_cell.angle_beta   90.00
_cell.angle_gamma   90.00
#
_symmetry.space_group_name_H-M   'P 1'
#
loop_
_entity.id
_entity.type
_entity.pdbx_description
1 polymer ?
#
loop_
_entity_poly.entity_id
_entity_poly.type
_entity_poly.pdbx_seq_one_letter_code
_entity_poly.pdbx_strand_id
1 'polypeptide(L)'
;MASEPVRQRIRDFQDKECGKGARSEDIENAETQLGVRFPTSYRRYLEDFGWARFSHHELYGLGQDVPMHLDLVRNTAAERTQMRPLMPPALVPIMNDGAGNHYCLDISQSTGDECPIVFWDHDLGESQKAEPVSPTFAVWIVDLLDRLEADSGLSP
;
A
#
# COMPACT_ATOMS: atom_id res chain seq x y z
N MET A 1 -10.93 -10.06 8.51
CA MET A 1 -11.55 -10.12 7.18
C MET A 1 -11.42 -8.81 6.39
N ALA A 2 -10.30 -8.54 5.69
CA ALA A 2 -10.38 -7.73 4.47
C ALA A 2 -11.52 -8.44 3.77
N SER A 3 -12.61 -7.71 3.50
CA SER A 3 -13.89 -8.35 3.23
C SER A 3 -13.61 -9.51 2.27
N GLU A 4 -14.13 -10.71 2.55
CA GLU A 4 -13.87 -11.91 1.72
C GLU A 4 -13.75 -11.60 0.20
N PRO A 5 -14.55 -10.66 -0.35
CA PRO A 5 -14.32 -10.06 -1.68
C PRO A 5 -12.89 -9.62 -2.04
N VAL A 6 -12.18 -8.83 -1.21
CA VAL A 6 -10.83 -8.30 -1.52
C VAL A 6 -9.82 -9.44 -1.64
N ARG A 7 -9.83 -10.36 -0.69
CA ARG A 7 -8.93 -11.52 -0.69
C ARG A 7 -9.16 -12.36 -1.94
N GLN A 8 -10.42 -12.64 -2.27
CA GLN A 8 -10.78 -13.42 -3.44
C GLN A 8 -10.40 -12.69 -4.74
N ARG A 9 -10.67 -11.39 -4.82
CA ARG A 9 -10.31 -10.53 -5.96
C ARG A 9 -8.82 -10.55 -6.27
N ILE A 10 -7.98 -10.42 -5.24
CA ILE A 10 -6.51 -10.54 -5.37
C ILE A 10 -6.14 -11.95 -5.86
N ARG A 11 -6.75 -13.00 -5.32
CA ARG A 11 -6.48 -14.39 -5.73
C ARG A 11 -6.88 -14.68 -7.18
N ASP A 12 -7.93 -14.04 -7.68
CA ASP A 12 -8.46 -14.28 -9.02
C ASP A 12 -7.71 -13.49 -10.11
N PHE A 13 -7.06 -12.38 -9.75
CA PHE A 13 -6.27 -11.60 -10.70
C PHE A 13 -5.13 -12.44 -11.30
N GLN A 14 -5.03 -12.54 -12.62
CA GLN A 14 -4.15 -13.52 -13.26
C GLN A 14 -2.67 -13.12 -13.24
N ASP A 15 -2.34 -11.89 -13.67
CA ASP A 15 -0.96 -11.40 -13.76
C ASP A 15 -0.46 -10.85 -12.41
N LYS A 16 -0.30 -11.76 -11.45
CA LYS A 16 0.19 -11.39 -10.11
C LYS A 16 1.37 -12.21 -9.64
N GLU A 17 2.08 -11.62 -8.71
CA GLU A 17 2.97 -12.30 -7.79
C GLU A 17 2.64 -11.83 -6.38
N CYS A 18 2.67 -12.72 -5.39
CA CYS A 18 2.40 -12.37 -4.00
C CYS A 18 3.35 -13.13 -3.09
N GLY A 19 3.59 -12.55 -1.90
CA GLY A 19 4.28 -13.25 -0.82
C GLY A 19 3.41 -14.30 -0.13
N LYS A 20 3.92 -14.81 0.99
CA LYS A 20 3.27 -15.83 1.82
C LYS A 20 2.39 -15.29 2.94
N GLY A 21 2.27 -13.97 3.05
CA GLY A 21 1.67 -13.32 4.22
C GLY A 21 2.69 -13.00 5.32
N ALA A 22 2.43 -11.90 6.03
CA ALA A 22 3.20 -11.46 7.19
C ALA A 22 2.54 -11.95 8.47
N ARG A 23 3.36 -12.31 9.48
CA ARG A 23 2.82 -12.69 10.79
C ARG A 23 2.38 -11.44 11.54
N SER A 24 1.41 -11.59 12.45
CA SER A 24 0.92 -10.47 13.26
C SER A 24 2.05 -9.76 14.03
N GLU A 25 3.04 -10.51 14.52
CA GLU A 25 4.24 -9.95 15.17
C GLU A 25 5.08 -9.07 14.22
N ASP A 26 5.27 -9.50 12.97
CA ASP A 26 6.02 -8.72 11.98
C ASP A 26 5.30 -7.40 11.66
N ILE A 27 3.95 -7.45 11.60
CA ILE A 27 3.11 -6.27 11.40
C ILE A 27 3.16 -5.32 12.61
N GLU A 28 3.04 -5.84 13.82
CA GLU A 28 3.11 -5.05 15.06
C GLU A 28 4.48 -4.38 15.25
N ASN A 29 5.55 -5.07 14.84
CA ASN A 29 6.90 -4.52 14.83
C ASN A 29 7.02 -3.39 13.80
N ALA A 30 6.42 -3.52 12.61
CA ALA A 30 6.40 -2.45 11.62
C ALA A 30 5.59 -1.23 12.09
N GLU A 31 4.41 -1.45 12.68
CA GLU A 31 3.59 -0.39 13.28
C GLU A 31 4.35 0.38 14.36
N THR A 32 5.08 -0.35 15.22
CA THR A 32 5.93 0.23 16.26
C THR A 32 7.08 1.06 15.67
N GLN A 33 7.81 0.51 14.69
CA GLN A 33 8.94 1.20 14.06
C GLN A 33 8.52 2.47 13.31
N LEU A 34 7.36 2.43 12.66
CA LEU A 34 6.85 3.55 11.87
C LEU A 34 6.05 4.56 12.71
N GLY A 35 5.71 4.22 13.96
CA GLY A 35 4.94 5.07 14.86
C GLY A 35 3.48 5.24 14.43
N VAL A 36 2.88 4.20 13.82
CA VAL A 36 1.53 4.25 13.23
C VAL A 36 0.69 3.03 13.64
N ARG A 37 -0.59 3.04 13.24
CA ARG A 37 -1.46 1.87 13.23
C ARG A 37 -1.98 1.69 11.82
N PHE A 38 -1.85 0.49 11.27
CA PHE A 38 -2.34 0.22 9.93
C PHE A 38 -3.85 0.06 9.94
N PRO A 39 -4.54 0.57 8.91
CA PRO A 39 -5.97 0.35 8.79
C PRO A 39 -6.25 -1.14 8.59
N THR A 40 -7.43 -1.54 9.05
CA THR A 40 -7.84 -2.94 9.13
C THR A 40 -7.77 -3.65 7.78
N SER A 41 -8.17 -3.02 6.69
CA SER A 41 -8.09 -3.60 5.35
C SER A 41 -6.66 -3.85 4.90
N TYR A 42 -5.74 -2.90 5.12
CA TYR A 42 -4.32 -3.05 4.77
C TYR A 42 -3.61 -4.10 5.65
N ARG A 43 -3.86 -4.08 6.97
CA ARG A 43 -3.32 -5.09 7.89
C ARG A 43 -3.63 -6.50 7.42
N ARG A 44 -4.87 -6.72 6.99
CA ARG A 44 -5.34 -8.04 6.56
C ARG A 44 -4.77 -8.44 5.20
N TYR A 45 -4.52 -7.49 4.29
CA TYR A 45 -3.73 -7.73 3.09
C TYR A 45 -2.30 -8.19 3.43
N LEU A 46 -1.65 -7.53 4.39
CA LEU A 46 -0.33 -7.94 4.86
C LEU A 46 -0.37 -9.36 5.46
N GLU A 47 -1.37 -9.68 6.28
CA GLU A 47 -1.54 -11.03 6.86
C GLU A 47 -1.72 -12.12 5.78
N ASP A 48 -2.44 -11.81 4.70
CA ASP A 48 -2.81 -12.79 3.68
C ASP A 48 -1.79 -12.97 2.57
N PHE A 49 -1.13 -11.89 2.16
CA PHE A 49 -0.26 -11.84 0.99
C PHE A 49 1.13 -11.30 1.33
N GLY A 50 1.23 -10.43 2.34
CA GLY A 50 2.50 -9.83 2.76
C GLY A 50 2.91 -8.69 1.84
N TRP A 51 3.09 -8.99 0.56
CA TRP A 51 3.40 -8.07 -0.53
C TRP A 51 2.78 -8.60 -1.83
N ALA A 52 2.68 -7.76 -2.86
CA ALA A 52 2.18 -8.18 -4.16
C ALA A 52 2.71 -7.34 -5.32
N ARG A 53 2.81 -7.95 -6.49
CA ARG A 53 2.90 -7.29 -7.80
C ARG A 53 1.64 -7.63 -8.58
N PHE A 54 1.02 -6.63 -9.20
CA PHE A 54 -0.07 -6.78 -10.16
C PHE A 54 0.33 -6.11 -11.46
N SER A 55 0.58 -6.91 -12.50
CA SER A 55 1.21 -6.42 -13.72
C SER A 55 2.51 -5.66 -13.41
N HIS A 56 2.62 -4.37 -13.72
CA HIS A 56 3.82 -3.59 -13.43
C HIS A 56 3.74 -2.80 -12.11
N HIS A 57 2.63 -2.90 -11.38
CA HIS A 57 2.44 -2.22 -10.11
C HIS A 57 2.93 -3.09 -8.95
N GLU A 58 3.91 -2.59 -8.22
CA GLU A 58 4.46 -3.28 -7.05
C GLU A 58 4.01 -2.61 -5.76
N LEU A 59 3.32 -3.38 -4.92
CA LEU A 59 2.85 -2.93 -3.63
C LEU A 59 3.86 -3.29 -2.55
N TYR A 60 4.19 -2.30 -1.74
CA TYR A 60 5.05 -2.48 -0.59
C TYR A 60 4.35 -3.30 0.48
N GLY A 61 5.16 -4.06 1.20
CA GLY A 61 4.65 -5.09 2.08
C GLY A 61 5.61 -5.54 3.16
N LEU A 62 5.23 -6.60 3.83
CA LEU A 62 5.94 -7.24 4.92
C LEU A 62 5.97 -8.75 4.69
N GLY A 63 6.77 -9.45 5.48
CA GLY A 63 6.90 -10.92 5.43
C GLY A 63 8.34 -11.34 5.23
N GLN A 64 8.64 -12.60 5.51
CA GLN A 64 10.01 -13.12 5.43
C GLN A 64 10.52 -13.24 4.00
N ASP A 65 9.61 -13.33 3.03
CA ASP A 65 9.89 -13.47 1.61
C ASP A 65 9.66 -12.16 0.83
N VAL A 66 9.53 -11.02 1.51
CA VAL A 66 9.40 -9.72 0.85
C VAL A 66 10.69 -9.36 0.09
N PRO A 67 10.62 -9.03 -1.21
CA PRO A 67 11.75 -8.48 -1.93
C PRO A 67 12.25 -7.18 -1.28
N MET A 68 13.57 -6.99 -1.27
CA MET A 68 14.19 -5.85 -0.59
C MET A 68 13.67 -4.48 -1.06
N HIS A 69 13.33 -4.36 -2.34
CA HIS A 69 12.78 -3.12 -2.92
C HIS A 69 11.31 -2.88 -2.57
N LEU A 70 10.59 -3.90 -2.07
CA LEU A 70 9.19 -3.82 -1.65
C LEU A 70 9.01 -3.79 -0.13
N ASP A 71 10.11 -3.76 0.63
CA ASP A 71 10.05 -3.67 2.09
C ASP A 71 9.39 -2.36 2.52
N LEU A 72 8.23 -2.47 3.17
CA LEU A 72 7.41 -1.33 3.58
C LEU A 72 8.15 -0.41 4.56
N VAL A 73 8.80 -0.98 5.57
CA VAL A 73 9.43 -0.19 6.64
C VAL A 73 10.62 0.57 6.08
N ARG A 74 11.45 -0.10 5.27
CA ARG A 74 12.61 0.49 4.62
C ARG A 74 12.22 1.63 3.69
N ASN A 75 11.26 1.39 2.79
CA ASN A 75 10.83 2.42 1.84
C ASN A 75 10.21 3.61 2.58
N THR A 76 9.35 3.36 3.56
CA THR A 76 8.77 4.43 4.40
C THR A 76 9.85 5.25 5.12
N ALA A 77 10.86 4.59 5.69
CA ALA A 77 11.96 5.29 6.37
C ALA A 77 12.81 6.12 5.40
N ALA A 78 13.06 5.63 4.18
CA ALA A 78 13.78 6.36 3.15
C ALA A 78 13.00 7.61 2.70
N GLU A 79 11.70 7.49 2.41
CA GLU A 79 10.84 8.63 2.05
C GLU A 79 10.79 9.71 3.14
N ARG A 80 10.84 9.30 4.42
CA ARG A 80 10.79 10.20 5.58
C ARG A 80 12.13 10.83 5.96
N THR A 81 13.26 10.37 5.42
CA THR A 81 14.59 10.84 5.88
C THR A 81 15.58 11.16 4.76
N GLN A 82 15.48 10.50 3.62
CA GLN A 82 16.47 10.53 2.54
C GLN A 82 15.95 11.24 1.28
N MET A 83 14.66 11.08 0.96
CA MET A 83 14.06 11.67 -0.25
C MET A 83 13.67 13.14 -0.06
N ARG A 84 13.41 13.85 -1.16
CA ARG A 84 12.89 15.21 -1.15
C ARG A 84 11.74 15.35 -2.15
N PRO A 85 10.62 15.98 -1.75
CA PRO A 85 10.28 16.48 -0.41
C PRO A 85 10.23 15.36 0.65
N LEU A 86 10.50 15.69 1.92
CA LEU A 86 10.38 14.70 3.00
C LEU A 86 8.91 14.32 3.17
N MET A 87 8.64 13.01 3.15
CA MET A 87 7.28 12.52 3.35
C MET A 87 6.84 12.69 4.83
N PRO A 88 5.62 13.21 5.09
CA PRO A 88 5.12 13.39 6.46
C PRO A 88 5.04 12.07 7.24
N PRO A 89 5.29 12.06 8.57
CA PRO A 89 5.23 10.85 9.39
C PRO A 89 3.86 10.16 9.44
N ALA A 90 2.78 10.87 9.11
CA ALA A 90 1.44 10.31 9.05
C ALA A 90 1.15 9.54 7.75
N LEU A 91 1.99 9.72 6.72
CA LEU A 91 1.85 9.01 5.45
C LEU A 91 2.69 7.73 5.46
N VAL A 92 2.11 6.65 4.96
CA VAL A 92 2.80 5.38 4.74
C VAL A 92 2.67 5.03 3.26
N PRO A 93 3.77 5.08 2.46
CA PRO A 93 3.73 4.73 1.05
C PRO A 93 3.49 3.24 0.90
N ILE A 94 2.54 2.87 0.05
CA ILE A 94 2.18 1.47 -0.22
C ILE A 94 2.43 1.08 -1.68
N MET A 95 2.63 2.04 -2.58
CA MET A 95 3.00 1.82 -3.98
C MET A 95 3.69 3.08 -4.53
N ASN A 96 4.77 2.90 -5.29
CA ASN A 96 5.38 3.94 -6.11
C ASN A 96 4.88 3.82 -7.55
N ASP A 97 4.69 4.93 -8.26
CA ASP A 97 4.19 4.96 -9.64
C ASP A 97 5.26 4.73 -10.71
N GLY A 98 6.52 4.51 -10.31
CA GLY A 98 7.69 4.38 -11.18
C GLY A 98 8.35 5.70 -11.57
N ALA A 99 7.74 6.84 -11.20
CA ALA A 99 8.24 8.18 -11.50
C ALA A 99 8.59 8.99 -10.22
N GLY A 100 8.44 8.39 -9.04
CA GLY A 100 8.75 9.03 -7.75
C GLY A 100 7.51 9.37 -6.92
N ASN A 101 6.31 9.35 -7.51
CA ASN A 101 5.10 9.60 -6.75
C ASN A 101 4.65 8.36 -5.98
N HIS A 102 3.89 8.60 -4.92
CA HIS A 102 3.45 7.53 -4.04
C HIS A 102 1.93 7.55 -3.80
N TYR A 103 1.34 6.36 -3.80
CA TYR A 103 0.06 6.13 -3.16
C TYR A 103 0.33 5.77 -1.70
N CYS A 104 -0.30 6.50 -0.79
CA CYS A 104 -0.03 6.42 0.64
C CYS A 104 -1.30 6.18 1.44
N LEU A 105 -1.18 5.45 2.55
CA LEU A 105 -2.17 5.48 3.63
C LEU A 105 -1.98 6.80 4.39
N ASP A 106 -3.05 7.59 4.57
CA ASP A 106 -3.01 8.77 5.43
C ASP A 106 -3.61 8.48 6.80
N ILE A 107 -2.75 8.08 7.72
CA ILE A 107 -3.12 7.67 9.08
C ILE A 107 -3.72 8.84 9.87
N SER A 108 -3.38 10.10 9.54
CA SER A 108 -3.93 11.27 10.23
C SER A 108 -5.42 11.50 9.97
N GLN A 109 -5.95 10.90 8.91
CA GLN A 109 -7.35 11.00 8.50
C GLN A 109 -8.14 9.70 8.76
N SER A 110 -7.71 8.91 9.75
CA SER A 110 -8.38 7.67 10.13
C SER A 110 -9.83 7.93 10.57
N THR A 111 -10.77 7.14 10.05
CA THR A 111 -12.18 7.12 10.43
C THR A 111 -12.55 5.71 10.89
N GLY A 112 -12.69 5.51 12.20
CA GLY A 112 -12.81 4.17 12.77
C GLY A 112 -11.49 3.40 12.60
N ASP A 113 -11.57 2.19 12.05
CA ASP A 113 -10.41 1.31 11.84
C ASP A 113 -9.84 1.39 10.41
N GLU A 114 -10.25 2.38 9.63
CA GLU A 114 -9.80 2.60 8.24
C GLU A 114 -9.26 4.02 8.04
N CYS A 115 -8.47 4.23 6.99
CA CYS A 115 -7.98 5.54 6.58
C CYS A 115 -7.94 5.63 5.05
N PRO A 116 -7.96 6.84 4.47
CA PRO A 116 -7.94 7.01 3.03
C PRO A 116 -6.59 6.66 2.41
N ILE A 117 -6.64 6.32 1.12
CA ILE A 117 -5.49 6.36 0.23
C ILE A 117 -5.40 7.75 -0.38
N VAL A 118 -4.21 8.33 -0.31
CA VAL A 118 -3.88 9.64 -0.89
C VAL A 118 -2.73 9.50 -1.88
N PHE A 119 -2.61 10.48 -2.77
CA PHE A 119 -1.50 10.61 -3.72
C PHE A 119 -0.54 11.67 -3.22
N TRP A 120 0.74 11.29 -3.11
CA TRP A 120 1.85 12.17 -2.75
C TRP A 120 2.68 12.44 -4.00
N ASP A 121 2.73 13.71 -4.40
CA ASP A 121 3.42 14.17 -5.60
C ASP A 121 4.85 14.61 -5.23
N HIS A 122 5.85 13.91 -5.73
CA HIS A 122 7.24 14.19 -5.39
C HIS A 122 7.80 15.46 -6.04
N ASP A 123 7.12 16.03 -7.04
CA ASP A 123 7.52 17.29 -7.67
C ASP A 123 7.03 18.52 -6.88
N LEU A 124 6.09 18.33 -5.94
CA LEU A 124 5.60 19.38 -5.05
C LEU A 124 6.47 19.55 -3.80
N GLY A 125 6.40 20.73 -3.17
CA GLY A 125 7.16 21.01 -1.95
C GLY A 125 6.64 20.31 -0.69
N GLU A 126 7.37 20.41 0.42
CA GLU A 126 7.01 19.80 1.72
C GLU A 126 5.68 20.31 2.30
N SER A 127 5.22 21.50 1.90
CA SER A 127 3.94 22.08 2.32
C SER A 127 2.74 21.58 1.51
N GLN A 128 2.95 20.64 0.58
CA GLN A 128 1.87 20.06 -0.21
C GLN A 128 0.84 19.37 0.67
N LYS A 129 -0.37 19.23 0.12
CA LYS A 129 -1.39 18.37 0.69
C LYS A 129 -1.54 17.19 -0.25
N ALA A 130 -1.38 15.98 0.29
CA ALA A 130 -1.61 14.77 -0.47
C ALA A 130 -3.08 14.74 -0.95
N GLU A 131 -3.29 14.34 -2.20
CA GLU A 131 -4.61 14.38 -2.82
C GLU A 131 -5.40 13.11 -2.49
N PRO A 132 -6.65 13.19 -2.02
CA PRO A 132 -7.47 12.01 -1.76
C PRO A 132 -7.71 11.19 -3.03
N VAL A 133 -7.44 9.89 -2.99
CA VAL A 133 -7.64 8.95 -4.11
C VAL A 133 -8.78 7.99 -3.84
N SER A 134 -8.83 7.42 -2.64
CA SER A 134 -9.82 6.40 -2.29
C SER A 134 -10.11 6.42 -0.78
N PRO A 135 -11.35 6.13 -0.33
CA PRO A 135 -11.70 6.20 1.09
C PRO A 135 -11.03 5.12 1.95
N THR A 136 -10.63 3.97 1.38
CA THR A 136 -9.98 2.88 2.11
C THR A 136 -9.03 2.12 1.19
N PHE A 137 -8.06 1.39 1.77
CA PHE A 137 -7.20 0.48 0.99
C PHE A 137 -8.03 -0.61 0.28
N ALA A 138 -9.06 -1.17 0.91
CA ALA A 138 -9.91 -2.20 0.31
C ALA A 138 -10.59 -1.75 -0.99
N VAL A 139 -11.10 -0.52 -1.04
CA VAL A 139 -11.71 0.03 -2.26
C VAL A 139 -10.63 0.28 -3.32
N TRP A 140 -9.54 0.94 -2.92
CA TRP A 140 -8.43 1.27 -3.81
C TRP A 140 -7.83 0.05 -4.53
N ILE A 141 -7.61 -1.06 -3.81
CA ILE A 141 -7.00 -2.24 -4.41
C ILE A 141 -7.95 -2.92 -5.40
N VAL A 142 -9.26 -2.95 -5.14
CA VAL A 142 -10.23 -3.50 -6.09
C VAL A 142 -10.27 -2.64 -7.36
N ASP A 143 -10.35 -1.32 -7.20
CA ASP A 143 -10.36 -0.38 -8.34
C ASP A 143 -9.05 -0.44 -9.15
N LEU A 144 -7.90 -0.69 -8.51
CA LEU A 144 -6.63 -0.93 -9.20
C LEU A 144 -6.71 -2.18 -10.06
N LEU A 145 -7.12 -3.31 -9.49
CA LEU A 145 -7.18 -4.59 -10.21
C LEU A 145 -8.19 -4.55 -11.36
N ASP A 146 -9.36 -3.93 -11.15
CA ASP A 146 -10.39 -3.80 -12.19
C ASP A 146 -9.89 -2.97 -13.37
N ARG A 147 -9.15 -1.89 -13.11
CA ARG A 147 -8.52 -1.08 -14.18
C ARG A 147 -7.46 -1.87 -14.94
N LEU A 148 -6.60 -2.61 -14.24
CA LEU A 148 -5.55 -3.40 -14.89
C LEU A 148 -6.12 -4.52 -15.76
N GLU A 149 -7.20 -5.16 -15.34
CA GLU A 149 -7.91 -6.14 -16.18
C GLU A 149 -8.52 -5.48 -17.42
N ALA A 150 -9.18 -4.34 -17.28
CA ALA A 150 -9.72 -3.59 -18.42
C ALA A 150 -8.63 -3.19 -19.43
N ASP A 151 -7.48 -2.70 -18.95
CA ASP A 151 -6.36 -2.24 -19.78
C ASP A 151 -5.63 -3.40 -20.47
N SER A 152 -5.62 -4.58 -19.86
CA SER A 152 -5.00 -5.79 -20.43
C SER A 152 -5.79 -6.40 -21.61
N GLY A 153 -6.99 -5.90 -21.90
CA GLY A 153 -7.89 -6.48 -22.90
C GLY A 153 -8.48 -7.83 -22.48
N LEU A 154 -8.24 -8.28 -21.24
CA LEU A 154 -8.87 -9.43 -20.61
C LEU A 154 -10.23 -9.00 -20.04
N SER A 155 -11.16 -8.59 -20.91
CA SER A 155 -12.58 -8.69 -20.54
C SER A 155 -12.98 -10.16 -20.56
N PRO A 156 -13.83 -10.62 -19.62
CA PRO A 156 -14.30 -12.00 -19.58
C PRO A 156 -15.03 -12.44 -20.84
#